data_AF-A0A2M8NCH4-F1
#
_entry.id   AF-A0A2M8NCH4-F1
#
_cell.length_a   1.000
_cell.length_b   1.000
_cell.length_c   1.000
_cell.angle_alpha   90.00
_cell.angle_beta   90.00
_cell.angle_gamma   90.00
#
_symmetry.space_group_name_H-M   'P 1'
#
loop_
_entity.id
_entity.type
_entity.pdbx_description
1 polymer ?
#
loop_
_entity_poly.entity_id
_entity_poly.type
_entity_poly.pdbx_seq_one_letter_code
_entity_poly.pdbx_strand_id
1 'polypeptide(L)'
;MLINLLRRLNLASRAATLNQRAKSFNVPGMLTAMMLMEVALKSGGVCAWCGKPITEETDAQFDHVFPFRLQGENTPENLTFSCAECNRRKSDKHPVRFAQEQAANGILTTLIQRLLTDNEQDAMQQLTLL
;
A
#
# COMPACT_ATOMS: atom_id res chain seq x y z
N MET A 1 8.28 -19.06 4.93
CA MET A 1 7.43 -18.41 3.90
C MET A 1 7.70 -16.91 3.83
N LEU A 2 7.21 -16.05 4.74
CA LEU A 2 7.48 -14.60 4.66
C LEU A 2 8.91 -14.20 5.07
N ILE A 3 9.42 -14.71 6.19
CA ILE A 3 10.76 -14.35 6.70
C ILE A 3 11.86 -14.70 5.69
N ASN A 4 11.75 -15.85 5.01
CA ASN A 4 12.71 -16.26 3.98
C ASN A 4 12.66 -15.33 2.77
N LEU A 5 11.46 -14.93 2.32
CA LEU A 5 11.29 -13.92 1.28
C LEU A 5 12.00 -12.61 1.69
N LEU A 6 11.73 -12.11 2.90
CA LEU A 6 12.33 -10.85 3.39
C LEU A 6 13.86 -10.91 3.46
N ARG A 7 14.45 -12.07 3.80
CA ARG A 7 15.91 -12.26 3.76
C ARG A 7 16.51 -12.16 2.36
N ARG A 8 15.73 -12.49 1.32
CA ARG A 8 16.16 -12.36 -0.09
C ARG A 8 15.90 -10.96 -0.65
N LEU A 9 14.94 -10.22 -0.10
CA LEU A 9 14.69 -8.84 -0.51
C LEU A 9 15.81 -7.92 -0.03
N ASN A 10 16.42 -7.18 -0.95
CA ASN A 10 17.29 -6.07 -0.59
C ASN A 10 16.45 -4.86 -0.16
N LEU A 11 16.00 -4.87 1.11
CA LEU A 11 15.13 -3.83 1.66
C LEU A 11 15.81 -2.45 1.68
N ALA A 12 17.13 -2.39 1.87
CA ALA A 12 17.87 -1.12 1.83
C ALA A 12 17.82 -0.48 0.43
N SER A 13 18.05 -1.27 -0.62
CA SER A 13 17.95 -0.80 -2.01
C SER A 13 16.53 -0.37 -2.37
N ARG A 14 15.52 -1.13 -1.92
CA ARG A 14 14.10 -0.77 -2.12
C ARG A 14 13.74 0.54 -1.43
N ALA A 15 14.15 0.73 -0.18
CA ALA A 15 13.94 1.98 0.54
C ALA A 15 14.62 3.16 -0.17
N ALA A 16 15.87 3.00 -0.62
CA ALA A 16 16.59 4.02 -1.39
C ALA A 16 15.84 4.40 -2.68
N THR A 17 15.31 3.42 -3.40
CA THR A 17 14.52 3.64 -4.62
C THR A 17 13.23 4.41 -4.33
N LEU A 18 12.51 4.04 -3.28
CA LEU A 18 11.28 4.73 -2.88
C LEU A 18 11.57 6.18 -2.46
N ASN A 19 12.64 6.40 -1.68
CA ASN A 19 13.08 7.74 -1.27
C ASN A 19 13.50 8.61 -2.46
N GLN A 20 14.20 8.04 -3.46
CA GLN A 20 14.55 8.76 -4.68
C GLN A 20 13.31 9.17 -5.47
N ARG A 21 12.32 8.27 -5.59
CA ARG A 21 11.03 8.59 -6.24
C ARG A 21 10.27 9.65 -5.44
N ALA A 22 10.21 9.56 -4.13
CA ALA A 22 9.58 10.57 -3.29
C ALA A 22 10.16 11.97 -3.55
N LYS A 23 11.49 12.06 -3.62
CA LYS A 23 12.22 13.29 -3.98
C LYS A 23 11.85 13.79 -5.38
N SER A 24 11.72 12.92 -6.39
CA SER A 24 11.35 13.35 -7.74
C SER A 24 9.92 13.87 -7.86
N PHE A 25 9.04 13.45 -6.96
CA PHE A 25 7.66 13.95 -6.86
C PHE A 25 7.51 15.11 -5.86
N ASN A 26 8.59 15.54 -5.21
CA ASN A 26 8.59 16.56 -4.16
C ASN A 26 7.60 16.26 -3.02
N VAL A 27 7.43 14.98 -2.67
CA VAL A 27 6.60 14.56 -1.52
C VAL A 27 7.47 14.32 -0.30
N PRO A 28 6.98 14.64 0.92
CA PRO A 28 7.75 14.45 2.14
C PRO A 28 7.83 12.96 2.53
N GLY A 29 8.69 12.67 3.51
CA GLY A 29 8.84 11.34 4.10
C GLY A 29 10.09 10.61 3.64
N MET A 30 10.62 9.77 4.53
CA MET A 30 11.79 8.94 4.30
C MET A 30 11.57 7.56 4.89
N LEU A 31 11.94 6.54 4.14
CA LEU A 31 11.83 5.15 4.52
C LEU A 31 13.22 4.57 4.81
N THR A 32 13.25 3.67 5.79
CA THR A 32 14.42 2.83 6.09
C THR A 32 14.11 1.37 5.78
N ALA A 33 15.14 0.53 5.69
CA ALA A 33 14.95 -0.91 5.54
C ALA A 33 14.13 -1.51 6.70
N MET A 34 14.30 -1.00 7.92
CA MET A 34 13.55 -1.45 9.10
C MET A 34 12.05 -1.16 8.97
N MET A 35 11.70 0.06 8.52
CA MET A 35 10.30 0.42 8.26
C MET A 35 9.65 -0.48 7.21
N LEU A 36 10.37 -0.79 6.12
CA LEU A 36 9.87 -1.73 5.12
C LEU A 36 9.68 -3.14 5.69
N MET A 37 10.60 -3.60 6.54
CA MET A 37 10.47 -4.87 7.23
C MET A 37 9.21 -4.91 8.10
N GLU A 38 8.94 -3.85 8.87
CA GLU A 38 7.74 -3.73 9.69
C GLU A 38 6.45 -3.74 8.86
N VAL A 39 6.41 -3.00 7.75
CA VAL A 39 5.25 -3.01 6.82
C VAL A 39 4.97 -4.42 6.31
N ALA A 40 6.00 -5.15 5.89
CA ALA A 40 5.82 -6.51 5.39
C ALA A 40 5.39 -7.48 6.50
N LEU A 41 5.93 -7.37 7.72
CA LEU A 41 5.54 -8.21 8.84
C LEU A 41 4.08 -7.94 9.29
N LYS A 42 3.68 -6.67 9.37
CA LYS A 42 2.31 -6.26 9.69
C LYS A 42 1.28 -6.76 8.66
N SER A 43 1.71 -7.01 7.42
CA SER A 43 0.83 -7.56 6.38
C SER A 43 0.42 -9.02 6.63
N GLY A 44 1.08 -9.73 7.56
CA GLY A 44 0.83 -11.15 7.78
C GLY A 44 1.22 -12.04 6.60
N GLY A 45 1.97 -11.51 5.62
CA GLY A 45 2.37 -12.24 4.42
C GLY A 45 1.25 -12.41 3.41
N VAL A 46 0.22 -11.56 3.44
CA VAL A 46 -0.81 -11.50 2.40
C VAL A 46 -0.76 -10.16 1.67
N CYS A 47 -1.19 -10.14 0.41
CA CYS A 47 -1.36 -8.93 -0.38
C CYS A 47 -2.54 -8.12 0.18
N ALA A 48 -2.30 -6.86 0.52
CA ALA A 48 -3.34 -6.02 1.12
C ALA A 48 -4.54 -5.71 0.20
N TRP A 49 -4.41 -5.87 -1.12
CA TRP A 49 -5.49 -5.58 -2.08
C TRP A 49 -6.32 -6.80 -2.48
N CYS A 50 -5.68 -7.97 -2.62
CA CYS A 50 -6.39 -9.18 -3.07
C CYS A 50 -6.50 -10.28 -2.01
N GLY A 51 -5.82 -10.12 -0.87
CA GLY A 51 -5.80 -11.09 0.22
C GLY A 51 -5.01 -12.38 -0.08
N LYS A 52 -4.50 -12.55 -1.30
CA LYS A 52 -3.72 -13.75 -1.66
C LYS A 52 -2.38 -13.78 -0.91
N PRO A 53 -1.86 -14.97 -0.56
CA PRO A 53 -0.55 -15.10 0.06
C PRO A 53 0.58 -14.51 -0.79
N ILE A 54 1.54 -13.88 -0.13
CA ILE A 54 2.81 -13.48 -0.71
C ILE A 54 3.84 -14.55 -0.35
N THR A 55 4.27 -15.29 -1.35
CA THR A 55 5.24 -16.40 -1.25
C THR A 55 6.60 -16.00 -1.81
N GLU A 56 7.56 -16.92 -1.80
CA GLU A 56 8.90 -16.70 -2.38
C GLU A 56 8.87 -16.49 -3.91
N GLU A 57 7.83 -17.02 -4.57
CA GLU A 57 7.58 -16.90 -6.01
C GLU A 57 6.76 -15.66 -6.37
N THR A 58 6.20 -14.98 -5.36
CA THR A 58 5.42 -13.77 -5.57
C THR A 58 6.35 -12.58 -5.78
N ASP A 59 6.15 -11.83 -6.87
CA ASP A 59 6.77 -10.52 -7.03
C ASP A 59 6.14 -9.53 -6.05
N ALA A 60 6.71 -9.45 -4.85
CA ALA A 60 6.22 -8.65 -3.74
C ALA A 60 6.73 -7.21 -3.82
N GLN A 61 5.85 -6.25 -3.54
CA GLN A 61 6.08 -4.82 -3.71
C GLN A 61 5.59 -4.03 -2.49
N PHE A 62 6.28 -2.93 -2.20
CA PHE A 62 5.82 -1.92 -1.26
C PHE A 62 5.04 -0.88 -2.07
N ASP A 63 3.73 -0.80 -1.83
CA ASP A 63 2.79 0.02 -2.58
C ASP A 63 2.29 1.16 -1.70
N HIS A 64 2.35 2.38 -2.23
CA HIS A 64 1.81 3.56 -1.57
C HIS A 64 0.29 3.57 -1.72
N VAL A 65 -0.44 3.47 -0.61
CA VAL A 65 -1.91 3.46 -0.59
C VAL A 65 -2.44 4.70 -1.33
N PHE A 66 -2.01 5.89 -0.94
CA PHE A 66 -2.11 7.09 -1.75
C PHE A 66 -0.86 7.24 -2.64
N PRO A 67 -1.01 7.23 -3.98
CA PRO A 67 0.13 7.35 -4.88
C PRO A 67 0.73 8.76 -4.83
N PHE A 68 2.01 8.88 -5.19
CA PHE A 68 2.72 10.18 -5.25
C PHE A 68 2.05 11.20 -6.18
N ARG A 69 1.39 10.76 -7.27
CA ARG A 69 0.63 11.65 -8.15
C ARG A 69 -0.55 12.35 -7.46
N LEU A 70 -1.00 11.80 -6.34
CA LEU A 70 -2.04 12.37 -5.49
C LEU A 70 -1.46 12.92 -4.17
N GLN A 71 -0.17 13.29 -4.18
CA GLN A 71 0.57 13.81 -3.02
C GLN A 71 0.59 12.89 -1.79
N GLY A 72 0.47 11.57 -2.00
CA GLY A 72 0.70 10.61 -0.91
C GLY A 72 2.13 10.70 -0.38
N GLU A 73 2.30 10.75 0.94
CA GLU A 73 3.60 10.85 1.56
C GLU A 73 4.41 9.54 1.46
N ASN A 74 5.72 9.65 1.55
CA ASN A 74 6.63 8.52 1.56
C ASN A 74 6.90 8.05 3.00
N THR A 75 5.85 7.60 3.68
CA THR A 75 5.86 7.17 5.08
C THR A 75 5.40 5.71 5.23
N PRO A 76 5.78 5.02 6.31
CA PRO A 76 5.31 3.65 6.57
C PRO A 76 3.79 3.54 6.65
N GLU A 77 3.11 4.56 7.15
CA GLU A 77 1.65 4.62 7.31
C GLU A 77 0.92 4.64 5.96
N ASN A 78 1.54 5.25 4.95
CA ASN A 78 1.03 5.26 3.59
C ASN A 78 1.52 4.04 2.76
N LEU A 79 2.29 3.13 3.34
CA LEU A 79 2.75 1.92 2.64
C LEU A 79 1.92 0.69 2.99
N THR A 80 1.79 -0.19 2.02
CA THR A 80 1.28 -1.54 2.19
C THR A 80 2.14 -2.56 1.45
N PHE A 81 2.00 -3.85 1.81
CA PHE A 81 2.67 -4.94 1.12
C PHE A 81 1.71 -5.62 0.15
N SER A 82 2.08 -5.68 -1.13
CA SER A 82 1.20 -6.11 -2.21
C SER A 82 1.92 -6.98 -3.23
N CYS A 83 1.17 -7.77 -4.00
CA CYS A 83 1.70 -8.40 -5.20
C CYS A 83 1.79 -7.38 -6.35
N ALA A 84 2.77 -7.57 -7.24
CA ALA A 84 2.99 -6.66 -8.36
C ALA A 84 1.79 -6.55 -9.31
N GLU A 85 0.97 -7.59 -9.44
CA GLU A 85 -0.27 -7.53 -10.24
C GLU A 85 -1.25 -6.49 -9.69
N CYS A 86 -1.54 -6.52 -8.39
CA CYS A 86 -2.43 -5.56 -7.75
C CYS A 86 -1.85 -4.15 -7.79
N ASN A 87 -0.56 -4.00 -7.47
CA ASN A 87 0.13 -2.72 -7.52
C ASN A 87 0.06 -2.09 -8.92
N ARG A 88 0.27 -2.87 -9.99
CA ARG A 88 0.14 -2.40 -11.38
C ARG A 88 -1.29 -2.04 -11.74
N ARG A 89 -2.29 -2.84 -11.34
CA ARG A 89 -3.72 -2.56 -11.59
C ARG A 89 -4.22 -1.33 -10.85
N LYS A 90 -3.70 -1.08 -9.65
CA LYS A 90 -3.94 0.14 -8.88
C LYS A 90 -3.32 1.35 -9.57
N SER A 91 -2.02 1.26 -9.91
CA SER A 91 -1.27 2.36 -10.52
C SER A 91 -1.48 3.66 -9.72
N ASP A 92 -1.82 4.75 -10.40
CA ASP A 92 -2.08 6.07 -9.81
C ASP A 92 -3.56 6.30 -9.44
N LYS A 93 -4.40 5.26 -9.40
CA LYS A 93 -5.79 5.41 -8.96
C LYS A 93 -5.85 5.88 -7.51
N HIS A 94 -6.87 6.68 -7.22
CA HIS A 94 -7.25 6.99 -5.86
C HIS A 94 -7.53 5.67 -5.09
N PRO A 95 -7.04 5.50 -3.84
CA PRO A 95 -7.18 4.24 -3.11
C PRO A 95 -8.62 3.80 -2.92
N VAL A 96 -9.53 4.73 -2.61
CA VAL A 96 -10.97 4.44 -2.48
C VAL A 96 -11.55 3.89 -3.79
N ARG A 97 -11.19 4.47 -4.94
CA ARG A 97 -11.65 3.98 -6.26
C ARG A 97 -11.18 2.54 -6.48
N PHE A 98 -9.91 2.25 -6.19
CA PHE A 98 -9.41 0.89 -6.36
C PHE A 98 -10.02 -0.08 -5.34
N ALA A 99 -10.28 0.37 -4.11
CA ALA A 99 -10.99 -0.41 -3.10
C ALA A 99 -12.42 -0.78 -3.56
N GLN A 100 -13.16 0.17 -4.16
CA GLN A 100 -14.47 -0.08 -4.76
C GLN A 100 -14.40 -1.09 -5.91
N GLU A 101 -13.41 -0.97 -6.81
CA GLU A 101 -13.17 -1.94 -7.89
C GLU A 101 -12.93 -3.35 -7.33
N GLN A 102 -12.14 -3.48 -6.25
CA GLN A 102 -11.87 -4.77 -5.61
C GLN A 102 -13.10 -5.33 -4.88
N ALA A 103 -13.84 -4.49 -4.16
CA ALA A 103 -15.07 -4.86 -3.48
C ALA A 103 -16.15 -5.35 -4.47
N ALA A 104 -16.28 -4.69 -5.63
CA ALA A 104 -17.17 -5.12 -6.71
C ALA A 104 -16.79 -6.51 -7.28
N ASN A 105 -15.52 -6.92 -7.12
CA ASN A 105 -15.03 -8.26 -7.46
C ASN A 105 -15.12 -9.25 -6.28
N GLY A 106 -15.85 -8.91 -5.21
CA GLY A 106 -16.05 -9.76 -4.04
C GLY A 106 -14.85 -9.82 -3.07
N ILE A 107 -13.91 -8.88 -3.17
CA ILE A 107 -12.71 -8.84 -2.33
C ILE A 107 -12.85 -7.75 -1.28
N LEU A 108 -12.85 -8.14 0.00
CA LEU A 108 -12.96 -7.24 1.16
C LEU A 108 -11.83 -7.49 2.16
N THR A 109 -10.61 -7.12 1.81
CA THR A 109 -9.48 -7.14 2.77
C THR A 109 -9.65 -6.08 3.86
N THR A 110 -8.88 -6.17 4.94
CA THR A 110 -8.87 -5.14 6.01
C THR A 110 -8.56 -3.74 5.47
N LEU A 111 -7.63 -3.62 4.51
CA LEU A 111 -7.32 -2.34 3.87
C LEU A 111 -8.51 -1.81 3.07
N ILE A 112 -9.18 -2.66 2.30
CA ILE A 112 -10.35 -2.27 1.51
C ILE A 112 -11.49 -1.82 2.42
N GLN A 113 -11.81 -2.60 3.45
CA GLN A 113 -12.85 -2.24 4.41
C GLN A 113 -12.56 -0.89 5.07
N ARG A 114 -11.33 -0.67 5.56
CA ARG A 114 -10.91 0.60 6.15
C ARG A 114 -11.11 1.78 5.19
N LEU A 115 -10.60 1.66 3.95
CA LEU A 115 -10.70 2.74 2.96
C LEU A 115 -12.13 3.11 2.60
N LEU A 116 -13.03 2.13 2.55
CA LEU A 116 -14.44 2.38 2.26
C LEU A 116 -15.15 3.03 3.46
N THR A 117 -14.90 2.54 4.68
CA THR A 117 -15.48 3.09 5.91
C THR A 117 -15.01 4.52 6.16
N ASP A 118 -13.71 4.81 6.04
CA ASP A 118 -13.15 6.15 6.24
C ASP A 118 -13.80 7.14 5.26
N ASN A 119 -13.97 6.73 3.99
CA ASN A 119 -14.61 7.56 2.97
C ASN A 119 -16.10 7.84 3.28
N GLU A 120 -16.83 6.86 3.80
CA GLU A 120 -18.22 7.06 4.24
C GLU A 120 -18.32 8.03 5.42
N GLN A 121 -17.40 7.94 6.38
CA GLN A 121 -17.34 8.85 7.53
C GLN A 121 -17.03 10.28 7.11
N ASP A 122 -16.04 10.48 6.23
CA ASP A 122 -15.69 11.79 5.70
C ASP A 122 -16.86 12.45 4.97
N ALA A 123 -17.57 11.67 4.13
CA ALA A 123 -18.76 12.15 3.42
C ALA A 123 -19.88 12.56 4.40
N MET A 124 -20.10 11.78 5.47
CA MET A 124 -21.08 12.08 6.51
C MET A 124 -20.73 13.37 7.27
N GLN A 125 -19.46 13.54 7.66
CA GLN A 125 -19.01 14.73 8.39
C GLN A 125 -19.21 16.00 7.56
N GLN A 126 -18.90 15.96 6.26
CA GLN A 126 -19.12 17.11 5.36
C GLN A 126 -20.60 17.49 5.26
N LEU A 127 -21.51 16.52 5.24
CA LEU A 127 -22.95 16.77 5.23
C LEU A 127 -23.46 17.38 6.55
N THR A 128 -22.87 17.00 7.69
CA THR A 128 -23.26 17.54 9.01
C THR A 128 -22.74 18.95 9.29
N LEU A 129 -21.82 19.46 8.47
CA LEU A 129 -21.24 20.81 8.59
C LEU A 129 -21.94 21.86 7.69
N LEU A 130 -22.99 21.46 6.97
CA LEU A 130 -23.86 22.31 6.14
C LEU A 130 -25.17 22.64 6.87
#